data_AF-A0A9P2M4J3-F1
#
_entry.id   AF-A0A9P2M4J3-F1
#
_cell.length_a   1.000
_cell.length_b   1.000
_cell.length_c   1.000
_cell.angle_alpha   90.00
_cell.angle_beta   90.00
_cell.angle_gamma   90.00
#
_symmetry.space_group_name_H-M   'P 1'
#
loop_
_entity.id
_entity.type
_entity.pdbx_description
1 polymer ?
#
loop_
_entity_poly.entity_id
_entity_poly.type
_entity_poly.pdbx_seq_one_letter_code
_entity_poly.pdbx_strand_id
1 'polypeptide(L)'
;MLRAVNEIRQHDGTLKLGKGVGMFTIVGVIVALIGAFVQSRRHRHRPAADIHMLWWMVLIVGVVSIIGAGYHVFDGERTAELIGYTRGDGGFQWENAMGDLAIGVVGLMAYRFRGHFWLATIVVLTIQYVGDAAGHIYYWVVENNTNPYNIGVPLWTDILLPIVMWALYAWSWHSNGDAVRKVSLSHRARRRSPARCRPAYGPATR
;
A
#
# COMPACT_ATOMS: atom_id res chain seq x y z
N MET A 1 -1.79 -50.06 2.62
CA MET A 1 -2.97 -49.19 2.36
C MET A 1 -2.83 -47.82 3.02
N LEU A 2 -2.58 -47.72 4.33
CA LEU A 2 -2.35 -46.42 5.02
C LEU A 2 -1.10 -45.65 4.54
N ARG A 3 0.00 -46.33 4.18
CA ARG A 3 1.17 -45.67 3.56
C ARG A 3 0.87 -45.09 2.17
N ALA A 4 0.12 -45.82 1.35
CA ALA A 4 -0.30 -45.36 0.02
C ALA A 4 -1.30 -44.19 0.11
N VAL A 5 -2.19 -44.16 1.12
CA VAL A 5 -3.08 -43.03 1.36
C VAL A 5 -2.32 -41.79 1.87
N ASN A 6 -1.26 -41.96 2.66
CA ASN A 6 -0.39 -40.85 3.06
C ASN A 6 0.48 -40.33 1.91
N GLU A 7 0.96 -41.18 1.01
CA GLU A 7 1.67 -40.78 -0.20
C GLU A 7 0.74 -40.08 -1.21
N ILE A 8 -0.53 -40.52 -1.31
CA ILE A 8 -1.56 -39.81 -2.10
C ILE A 8 -1.86 -38.44 -1.47
N ARG A 9 -1.92 -38.30 -0.14
CA ARG A 9 -2.07 -36.98 0.51
C ARG A 9 -0.86 -36.06 0.26
N GLN A 10 0.34 -36.61 0.11
CA GLN A 10 1.54 -35.86 -0.29
C GLN A 10 1.54 -35.52 -1.81
N HIS A 11 0.94 -36.37 -2.64
CA HIS A 11 0.81 -36.14 -4.09
C HIS A 11 -0.39 -35.28 -4.49
N ASP A 12 -1.45 -35.18 -3.69
CA ASP A 12 -2.64 -34.32 -3.96
C ASP A 12 -2.46 -32.88 -3.46
N GLY A 13 -1.41 -32.62 -2.67
CA GLY A 13 -0.90 -31.27 -2.38
C GLY A 13 -0.26 -30.58 -3.60
N THR A 14 -0.29 -31.23 -4.77
CA THR A 14 0.18 -30.72 -6.06
C THR A 14 -0.91 -30.00 -6.87
N LEU A 15 -1.97 -29.49 -6.22
CA LEU A 15 -2.46 -28.18 -6.65
C LEU A 15 -1.38 -27.16 -6.28
N LYS A 16 -0.43 -27.05 -7.22
CA LYS A 16 0.64 -26.07 -7.29
C LYS A 16 0.06 -24.65 -7.18
N LEU A 17 -0.25 -24.19 -5.98
CA LEU A 17 -0.11 -22.78 -5.62
C LEU A 17 1.38 -22.48 -5.41
N GLY A 18 2.23 -22.98 -6.31
CA GLY A 18 3.67 -22.79 -6.33
C GLY A 18 4.00 -21.39 -6.85
N LYS A 19 3.44 -20.38 -6.20
CA LYS A 19 3.44 -18.97 -6.58
C LYS A 19 3.08 -18.14 -5.34
N GLY A 20 3.89 -18.19 -4.28
CA GLY A 20 3.61 -17.47 -3.03
C GLY A 20 3.55 -15.94 -3.19
N VAL A 21 3.33 -15.20 -2.10
CA VAL A 21 3.16 -13.72 -2.09
C VAL A 21 4.15 -12.99 -2.99
N GLY A 22 5.42 -13.42 -3.02
CA GLY A 22 6.43 -12.82 -3.87
C GLY A 22 6.10 -12.85 -5.37
N MET A 23 5.46 -13.91 -5.87
CA MET A 23 5.06 -13.97 -7.27
C MET A 23 3.85 -13.07 -7.57
N PHE A 24 2.88 -13.00 -6.66
CA PHE A 24 1.78 -12.02 -6.79
C PHE A 24 2.30 -10.59 -6.78
N THR A 25 3.32 -10.30 -5.97
CA THR A 25 4.01 -9.01 -5.95
C THR A 25 4.65 -8.70 -7.29
N ILE A 26 5.43 -9.64 -7.85
CA ILE A 26 6.08 -9.47 -9.16
C ILE A 26 5.06 -9.24 -10.27
N VAL A 27 4.01 -10.07 -10.33
CA VAL A 27 2.94 -9.92 -11.32
C VAL A 27 2.22 -8.59 -11.14
N GLY A 28 1.90 -8.22 -9.90
CA GLY A 28 1.31 -6.94 -9.56
C GLY A 28 2.14 -5.77 -10.07
N VAL A 29 3.46 -5.77 -9.82
CA VAL A 29 4.38 -4.72 -10.27
C VAL A 29 4.37 -4.61 -11.79
N ILE A 30 4.46 -5.72 -12.51
CA ILE A 30 4.41 -5.73 -13.98
C ILE A 30 3.08 -5.14 -14.48
N VAL A 31 1.95 -5.57 -13.90
CA VAL A 31 0.63 -5.06 -14.28
C VAL A 31 0.48 -3.58 -13.95
N ALA A 32 0.97 -3.12 -12.79
CA ALA A 32 0.93 -1.71 -12.39
C ALA A 32 1.77 -0.85 -13.35
N LEU A 33 2.98 -1.28 -13.72
CA LEU A 33 3.85 -0.57 -14.65
C LEU A 33 3.21 -0.46 -16.05
N ILE A 34 2.76 -1.59 -16.61
CA ILE A 34 2.16 -1.63 -17.95
C ILE A 34 0.83 -0.87 -17.96
N GLY A 35 -0.04 -1.10 -16.97
CA GLY A 35 -1.34 -0.46 -16.83
C GLY A 35 -1.21 1.05 -16.71
N ALA A 36 -0.32 1.52 -15.83
CA ALA A 36 -0.07 2.95 -15.66
C ALA A 36 0.52 3.59 -16.91
N PHE A 37 1.47 2.92 -17.56
CA PHE A 37 2.05 3.40 -18.82
C PHE A 37 0.97 3.52 -19.91
N VAL A 38 0.21 2.47 -20.17
CA VAL A 38 -0.87 2.47 -21.18
C VAL A 38 -1.91 3.53 -20.86
N GLN A 39 -2.36 3.63 -19.61
CA GLN A 39 -3.37 4.61 -19.21
C GLN A 39 -2.85 6.05 -19.31
N SER A 40 -1.62 6.33 -18.92
CA SER A 40 -1.02 7.66 -19.06
C SER A 40 -0.87 8.09 -20.51
N ARG A 41 -0.57 7.16 -21.43
CA ARG A 41 -0.52 7.44 -22.87
C ARG A 41 -1.89 7.70 -23.47
N ARG A 42 -2.95 7.05 -22.98
CA ARG A 42 -4.35 7.26 -23.41
C ARG A 42 -4.97 8.52 -22.82
N HIS A 43 -4.63 8.88 -21.59
CA HIS A 43 -5.23 10.02 -20.86
C HIS A 43 -4.22 11.14 -20.63
N ARG A 44 -3.67 11.72 -21.71
CA ARG A 44 -2.64 12.78 -21.63
C ARG A 44 -3.09 14.07 -20.94
N HIS A 45 -4.39 14.25 -20.73
CA HIS A 45 -4.95 15.39 -19.99
C HIS A 45 -4.83 15.23 -18.46
N ARG A 46 -4.49 14.04 -17.95
CA ARG A 46 -4.26 13.79 -16.53
C ARG A 46 -2.76 13.75 -16.24
N PRO A 47 -2.31 14.20 -15.06
CA PRO A 47 -0.93 14.03 -14.65
C PRO A 47 -0.54 12.54 -14.65
N ALA A 48 0.52 12.19 -15.38
CA ALA A 48 0.99 10.81 -15.45
C ALA A 48 1.37 10.28 -14.04
N ALA A 49 1.94 11.14 -13.20
CA ALA A 49 2.27 10.83 -11.81
C ALA A 49 1.07 10.28 -11.02
N ASP A 50 -0.10 10.91 -11.14
CA ASP A 50 -1.31 10.52 -10.41
C ASP A 50 -1.86 9.18 -10.90
N ILE A 51 -1.72 8.90 -12.20
CA ILE A 51 -2.09 7.62 -12.78
C ILE A 51 -1.19 6.53 -12.21
N HIS A 52 0.14 6.71 -12.24
CA HIS A 52 1.08 5.74 -11.70
C HIS A 52 0.87 5.54 -10.20
N MET A 53 0.72 6.63 -9.44
CA MET A 53 0.40 6.60 -8.01
C MET A 53 -0.82 5.72 -7.73
N LEU A 54 -1.90 5.86 -8.51
CA LEU A 54 -3.09 5.05 -8.33
C LEU A 54 -2.90 3.57 -8.65
N TRP A 55 -2.20 3.24 -9.74
CA TRP A 55 -1.90 1.84 -10.06
C TRP A 55 -1.11 1.18 -8.94
N TRP A 56 -0.11 1.88 -8.41
CA TRP A 56 0.69 1.38 -7.29
C TRP A 56 -0.12 1.29 -5.99
N MET A 57 -0.90 2.33 -5.64
CA MET A 57 -1.75 2.33 -4.45
C MET A 57 -2.80 1.23 -4.46
N VAL A 58 -3.53 1.07 -5.57
CA VAL A 58 -4.65 0.13 -5.61
C VAL A 58 -4.14 -1.29 -5.77
N LEU A 59 -3.22 -1.52 -6.72
CA LEU A 59 -2.81 -2.88 -7.06
C LEU A 59 -1.73 -3.42 -6.12
N ILE A 60 -0.69 -2.64 -5.84
CA ILE A 60 0.45 -3.10 -5.03
C ILE A 60 0.12 -2.91 -3.55
N VAL A 61 -0.07 -1.66 -3.13
CA VAL A 61 -0.35 -1.36 -1.71
C VAL A 61 -1.68 -1.99 -1.28
N GLY A 62 -2.70 -1.94 -2.13
CA GLY A 62 -4.02 -2.47 -1.84
C GLY A 62 -4.13 -3.99 -2.00
N VAL A 63 -4.25 -4.45 -3.24
CA VAL A 63 -4.58 -5.85 -3.55
C VAL A 63 -3.49 -6.82 -3.10
N VAL A 64 -2.21 -6.54 -3.36
CA VAL A 64 -1.13 -7.47 -2.97
C VAL A 64 -1.01 -7.60 -1.45
N SER A 65 -1.14 -6.51 -0.68
CA SER A 65 -1.12 -6.59 0.80
C SER A 65 -2.32 -7.37 1.34
N ILE A 66 -3.52 -7.23 0.76
CA ILE A 66 -4.69 -8.04 1.16
C ILE A 66 -4.44 -9.53 0.88
N ILE A 67 -3.80 -9.86 -0.25
CA ILE A 67 -3.40 -11.23 -0.54
C ILE A 67 -2.36 -11.71 0.49
N GLY A 68 -1.36 -10.89 0.83
CA GLY A 68 -0.38 -11.15 1.88
C GLY A 68 -1.02 -11.48 3.23
N ALA A 69 -1.93 -10.62 3.68
CA ALA A 69 -2.76 -10.87 4.87
C ALA A 69 -3.50 -12.21 4.80
N GLY A 70 -4.04 -12.56 3.62
CA GLY A 70 -4.67 -13.85 3.38
C GLY A 70 -3.73 -15.04 3.61
N TYR A 71 -2.47 -14.97 3.14
CA TYR A 71 -1.48 -16.02 3.42
C TYR A 71 -1.18 -16.14 4.91
N HIS A 72 -1.03 -15.03 5.62
CA HIS A 72 -0.81 -15.03 7.05
C HIS A 72 -2.00 -15.60 7.85
N VAL A 73 -3.24 -15.33 7.43
CA VAL A 73 -4.46 -15.84 8.08
C VAL A 73 -4.70 -17.32 7.79
N PHE A 74 -4.61 -17.73 6.53
CA PHE A 74 -5.06 -19.05 6.08
C PHE A 74 -3.93 -20.08 5.97
N ASP A 75 -2.68 -19.65 5.83
CA ASP A 75 -1.49 -20.50 5.67
C ASP A 75 -0.31 -19.97 6.51
N GLY A 76 -0.61 -19.49 7.72
CA GLY A 76 0.34 -18.80 8.60
C GLY A 76 1.49 -19.70 9.09
N GLU A 77 1.23 -20.98 9.37
CA GLU A 77 2.27 -21.94 9.80
C GLU A 77 3.34 -22.09 8.71
N ARG A 78 2.91 -22.40 7.48
CA ARG A 78 3.82 -22.52 6.33
C ARG A 78 4.50 -21.20 6.01
N THR A 79 3.79 -20.08 6.12
CA THR A 79 4.37 -18.75 5.91
C THR A 79 5.48 -18.47 6.93
N ALA A 80 5.27 -18.81 8.20
CA ALA A 80 6.27 -18.68 9.26
C ALA A 80 7.50 -19.58 9.01
N GLU A 81 7.31 -20.81 8.53
CA GLU A 81 8.40 -21.70 8.13
C GLU A 81 9.24 -21.11 7.00
N LEU A 82 8.60 -20.59 5.95
CA LEU A 82 9.28 -19.96 4.81
C LEU A 82 10.04 -18.70 5.20
N ILE A 83 9.56 -17.96 6.21
CA ILE A 83 10.25 -16.80 6.81
C ILE A 83 11.37 -17.28 7.75
N GLY A 84 11.23 -18.43 8.40
CA GLY A 84 12.16 -18.92 9.44
C GLY A 84 11.79 -18.50 10.86
N TYR A 85 10.56 -18.04 11.10
CA TYR A 85 10.06 -17.64 12.42
C TYR A 85 9.25 -18.77 13.07
N THR A 86 9.81 -19.99 13.08
CA THR A 86 9.13 -21.22 13.51
C THR A 86 9.02 -21.39 15.03
N ARG A 87 9.56 -20.44 15.81
CA ARG A 87 9.55 -20.50 17.28
C ARG A 87 8.31 -19.86 17.93
N GLY A 88 7.40 -19.27 17.14
CA GLY A 88 6.18 -18.61 17.63
C GLY A 88 4.93 -19.45 17.37
N ASP A 89 4.06 -19.51 18.36
CA ASP A 89 2.72 -20.12 18.43
C ASP A 89 1.67 -19.48 17.48
N GLY A 90 2.10 -18.89 16.37
CA GLY A 90 1.23 -18.33 15.33
C GLY A 90 0.65 -16.95 15.62
N GLY A 91 0.76 -16.42 16.85
CA GLY A 91 0.23 -15.10 17.21
C GLY A 91 0.79 -13.97 16.34
N PHE A 92 2.10 -13.99 16.09
CA PHE A 92 2.77 -13.06 15.18
C PHE A 92 2.17 -13.05 13.77
N GLN A 93 1.80 -14.22 13.22
CA GLN A 93 1.21 -14.30 11.88
C GLN A 93 -0.12 -13.54 11.83
N TRP A 94 -0.93 -13.65 12.88
CA TRP A 94 -2.18 -12.92 12.96
C TRP A 94 -1.97 -11.41 13.05
N GLU A 95 -1.04 -10.95 13.90
CA GLU A 95 -0.72 -9.52 14.01
C GLU A 95 -0.18 -8.96 12.68
N ASN A 96 0.72 -9.69 12.02
CA ASN A 96 1.25 -9.31 10.71
C ASN A 96 0.15 -9.26 9.65
N ALA A 97 -0.78 -10.22 9.68
CA ALA A 97 -1.94 -10.22 8.79
C ALA A 97 -2.79 -8.95 8.94
N MET A 98 -3.01 -8.49 10.18
CA MET A 98 -3.80 -7.28 10.43
C MET A 98 -3.05 -6.03 9.98
N GLY A 99 -1.72 -6.00 10.11
CA GLY A 99 -0.87 -4.97 9.52
C GLY A 99 -1.01 -4.88 8.01
N ASP A 100 -0.81 -6.01 7.32
CA ASP A 100 -0.98 -6.13 5.87
C ASP A 100 -2.38 -5.77 5.40
N LEU A 101 -3.41 -6.21 6.13
CA LEU A 101 -4.79 -5.89 5.83
C LEU A 101 -5.06 -4.39 5.98
N ALA A 102 -4.54 -3.75 7.02
CA ALA A 102 -4.67 -2.31 7.22
C ALA A 102 -4.03 -1.53 6.07
N ILE A 103 -2.81 -1.89 5.67
CA ILE A 103 -2.10 -1.32 4.51
C ILE A 103 -2.93 -1.53 3.23
N GLY A 104 -3.45 -2.74 3.04
CA GLY A 104 -4.32 -3.10 1.93
C GLY A 104 -5.56 -2.23 1.81
N VAL A 105 -6.29 -2.07 2.91
CA VAL A 105 -7.52 -1.28 2.96
C VAL A 105 -7.22 0.20 2.63
N VAL A 106 -6.19 0.80 3.23
CA VAL A 106 -5.86 2.20 2.93
C VAL A 106 -5.37 2.39 1.49
N GLY A 107 -4.68 1.40 0.91
CA GLY A 107 -4.28 1.39 -0.50
C GLY A 107 -5.48 1.40 -1.46
N LEU A 108 -6.49 0.58 -1.21
CA LEU A 108 -7.73 0.59 -2.00
C LEU A 108 -8.51 1.90 -1.84
N MET A 109 -8.60 2.41 -0.60
CA MET A 109 -9.26 3.68 -0.31
C MET A 109 -8.62 4.87 -1.04
N ALA A 110 -7.32 4.81 -1.34
CA ALA A 110 -6.59 5.86 -2.04
C ALA A 110 -7.12 6.14 -3.46
N TYR A 111 -7.88 5.21 -4.07
CA TYR A 111 -8.61 5.48 -5.31
C TYR A 111 -9.59 6.66 -5.17
N ARG A 112 -10.31 6.69 -4.03
CA ARG A 112 -11.35 7.69 -3.74
C ARG A 112 -10.83 8.86 -2.93
N PHE A 113 -9.94 8.61 -1.98
CA PHE A 113 -9.39 9.62 -1.07
C PHE A 113 -7.97 9.99 -1.49
N ARG A 114 -7.77 11.27 -1.83
CA ARG A 114 -6.53 11.79 -2.46
C ARG A 114 -5.90 12.89 -1.62
N GLY A 115 -4.78 13.47 -2.05
CA GLY A 115 -4.10 14.54 -1.35
C GLY A 115 -3.46 14.06 -0.04
N HIS A 116 -3.79 14.70 1.09
CA HIS A 116 -3.24 14.33 2.39
C HIS A 116 -3.57 12.89 2.81
N PHE A 117 -4.63 12.28 2.26
CA PHE A 117 -4.88 10.85 2.48
C PHE A 117 -3.73 10.00 1.91
N TRP A 118 -3.27 10.29 0.69
CA TRP A 118 -2.12 9.58 0.11
C TRP A 118 -0.87 9.77 0.96
N LEU A 119 -0.61 10.99 1.46
CA LEU A 119 0.51 11.25 2.35
C LEU A 119 0.44 10.37 3.61
N ALA A 120 -0.72 10.33 4.27
CA ALA A 120 -0.91 9.51 5.46
C ALA A 120 -0.72 8.01 5.15
N THR A 121 -1.28 7.51 4.05
CA THR A 121 -1.08 6.13 3.59
C THR A 121 0.40 5.81 3.38
N ILE A 122 1.16 6.68 2.72
CA ILE A 122 2.59 6.47 2.45
C ILE A 122 3.40 6.48 3.74
N VAL A 123 3.09 7.36 4.70
CA VAL A 123 3.76 7.39 6.01
C VAL A 123 3.54 6.08 6.76
N VAL A 124 2.29 5.62 6.85
CA VAL A 124 1.96 4.35 7.54
C VAL A 124 2.63 3.17 6.85
N LEU A 125 2.55 3.10 5.52
CA LEU A 125 3.25 2.08 4.72
C LEU A 125 4.75 2.09 4.98
N THR A 126 5.37 3.27 5.02
CA THR A 126 6.81 3.39 5.24
C THR A 126 7.20 2.86 6.61
N ILE A 127 6.44 3.18 7.66
CA ILE A 127 6.72 2.70 9.02
C ILE A 127 6.63 1.18 9.08
N GLN A 128 5.55 0.59 8.54
CA GLN A 128 5.36 -0.86 8.51
C GLN A 128 6.50 -1.54 7.75
N TYR A 129 6.68 -1.19 6.47
CA TYR A 129 7.59 -1.89 5.57
C TYR A 129 9.05 -1.69 5.97
N VAL A 130 9.47 -0.49 6.38
CA VAL A 130 10.85 -0.30 6.86
C VAL A 130 11.08 -1.02 8.19
N GLY A 131 10.06 -1.12 9.05
CA GLY A 131 10.10 -1.92 10.26
C GLY A 131 10.32 -3.41 9.96
N ASP A 132 9.57 -3.95 8.99
CA ASP A 132 9.69 -5.34 8.54
C ASP A 132 11.07 -5.60 7.92
N ALA A 133 11.56 -4.69 7.05
CA ALA A 133 12.91 -4.76 6.51
C ALA A 133 13.98 -4.79 7.60
N ALA A 134 13.84 -3.96 8.64
CA ALA A 134 14.78 -3.95 9.77
C ALA A 134 14.78 -5.30 10.51
N GLY A 135 13.61 -5.90 10.72
CA GLY A 135 13.47 -7.25 11.26
C GLY A 135 14.17 -8.29 10.38
N HIS A 136 13.86 -8.31 9.08
CA HIS A 136 14.49 -9.20 8.11
C HIS A 136 16.02 -9.10 8.09
N ILE A 137 16.56 -7.88 8.11
CA ILE A 137 18.01 -7.63 8.17
C ILE A 137 18.60 -8.12 9.49
N TYR A 138 17.94 -7.87 10.62
CA TYR A 138 18.39 -8.37 11.93
C TYR A 138 18.49 -9.90 11.92
N TYR A 139 17.42 -10.59 11.53
CA TYR A 139 17.41 -12.06 11.51
C TYR A 139 18.36 -12.63 10.46
N TRP A 140 18.59 -11.91 9.35
CA TRP A 140 19.60 -12.31 8.38
C TRP A 140 21.01 -12.22 8.97
N VAL A 141 21.39 -11.08 9.55
CA VAL A 141 22.77 -10.81 9.98
C VAL A 141 23.11 -11.47 11.31
N VAL A 142 22.19 -11.42 12.28
CA VAL A 142 22.43 -11.86 13.66
C VAL A 142 22.10 -13.34 13.82
N GLU A 143 20.97 -13.79 13.28
CA GLU A 143 20.46 -15.15 13.46
C GLU A 143 20.81 -16.07 12.26
N ASN A 144 21.56 -15.57 11.28
CA ASN A 144 21.93 -16.27 10.04
C ASN A 144 20.72 -16.86 9.29
N ASN A 145 19.56 -16.20 9.39
CA ASN A 145 18.35 -16.64 8.72
C ASN A 145 18.39 -16.25 7.24
N THR A 146 18.84 -17.18 6.39
CA THR A 146 18.86 -17.00 4.93
C THR A 146 17.64 -17.63 4.25
N ASN A 147 16.54 -17.84 4.97
CA ASN A 147 15.35 -18.44 4.40
C ASN A 147 14.77 -17.55 3.28
N PRO A 148 14.11 -18.16 2.28
CA PRO A 148 13.72 -17.45 1.07
C PRO A 148 12.73 -16.32 1.30
N TYR A 149 11.89 -16.36 2.33
CA TYR A 149 11.02 -15.22 2.66
C TYR A 149 11.66 -14.24 3.64
N ASN A 150 12.82 -14.57 4.22
CA ASN A 150 13.57 -13.60 5.04
C ASN A 150 14.43 -12.67 4.18
N ILE A 151 15.16 -13.22 3.20
CA ILE A 151 16.10 -12.44 2.36
C ILE A 151 15.66 -12.27 0.91
N GLY A 152 14.52 -12.86 0.55
CA GLY A 152 13.98 -12.83 -0.81
C GLY A 152 13.02 -11.66 -1.03
N VAL A 153 12.00 -11.91 -1.85
CA VAL A 153 11.06 -10.88 -2.33
C VAL A 153 10.45 -10.01 -1.22
N PRO A 154 10.07 -10.54 -0.03
CA PRO A 154 9.55 -9.70 1.06
C PRO A 154 10.51 -8.58 1.45
N LEU A 155 11.74 -8.89 1.88
CA LEU A 155 12.76 -7.89 2.23
C LEU A 155 13.00 -6.84 1.13
N TRP A 156 13.10 -7.27 -0.13
CA TRP A 156 13.29 -6.31 -1.23
C TRP A 156 12.07 -5.41 -1.43
N THR A 157 10.86 -5.93 -1.23
CA THR A 157 9.62 -5.16 -1.34
C THR A 157 9.52 -4.15 -0.19
N ASP A 158 9.89 -4.56 1.01
CA ASP A 158 9.92 -3.76 2.24
C ASP A 158 10.80 -2.51 2.10
N ILE A 159 11.89 -2.63 1.33
CA ILE A 159 12.79 -1.51 1.03
C ILE A 159 12.31 -0.71 -0.18
N LEU A 160 11.98 -1.37 -1.30
CA LEU A 160 11.76 -0.71 -2.58
C LEU A 160 10.39 -0.02 -2.64
N LEU A 161 9.34 -0.61 -2.08
CA LEU A 161 7.99 -0.04 -2.18
C LEU A 161 7.89 1.34 -1.52
N PRO A 162 8.36 1.57 -0.28
CA PRO A 162 8.37 2.93 0.29
C PRO A 162 9.08 3.94 -0.60
N ILE A 163 10.24 3.58 -1.17
CA ILE A 163 11.00 4.46 -2.07
C ILE A 163 10.18 4.82 -3.31
N VAL A 164 9.56 3.83 -3.96
CA VAL A 164 8.69 4.08 -5.13
C VAL A 164 7.52 4.99 -4.76
N MET A 165 6.85 4.72 -3.63
CA MET A 165 5.70 5.50 -3.21
C MET A 165 6.05 6.96 -2.90
N TRP A 166 7.18 7.21 -2.23
CA TRP A 166 7.68 8.57 -2.01
C TRP A 166 8.11 9.26 -3.32
N ALA A 167 8.75 8.55 -4.24
CA ALA A 167 9.13 9.09 -5.54
C ALA A 167 7.89 9.49 -6.37
N LEU A 168 6.85 8.64 -6.40
CA LEU A 168 5.59 8.96 -7.05
C LEU A 168 4.87 10.14 -6.39
N TYR A 169 4.94 10.24 -5.05
CA TYR A 169 4.33 11.35 -4.31
C TYR A 169 5.01 12.67 -4.64
N ALA A 170 6.35 12.70 -4.61
CA ALA A 170 7.13 13.86 -5.01
C ALA A 170 6.86 14.24 -6.47
N TRP A 171 6.80 13.26 -7.38
CA TRP A 171 6.48 13.51 -8.79
C TRP A 171 5.09 14.12 -8.98
N SER A 172 4.07 13.60 -8.28
CA SER A 172 2.71 14.16 -8.27
C SER A 172 2.69 15.59 -7.71
N TRP A 173 3.41 15.82 -6.60
CA TRP A 173 3.55 17.14 -5.98
C TRP A 173 4.13 18.16 -6.97
N HIS A 174 5.27 17.84 -7.58
CA HIS A 174 5.95 18.74 -8.52
C HIS A 174 5.18 18.95 -9.83
N SER A 175 4.32 17.99 -10.21
CA SER A 175 3.49 18.10 -11.41
C SER A 175 2.15 18.81 -11.18
N ASN A 176 1.94 19.43 -10.00
CA ASN A 176 0.66 20.03 -9.60
C ASN A 176 -0.53 19.04 -9.69
N GLY A 177 -0.25 17.76 -9.42
CA GLY A 177 -1.21 16.67 -9.41
C GLY A 177 -2.01 16.58 -8.11
N ASP A 178 -2.56 15.41 -7.86
CA ASP A 178 -3.51 15.15 -6.76
C ASP A 178 -2.85 15.01 -5.37
N ALA A 179 -1.53 14.90 -5.27
CA ALA A 179 -0.80 14.79 -3.99
C ALA A 179 -1.00 15.98 -3.05
N VAL A 180 -1.31 17.16 -3.59
CA VAL A 180 -1.78 18.32 -2.83
C VAL A 180 -3.20 18.62 -3.24
N ARG A 181 -4.15 18.41 -2.34
CA ARG A 181 -5.51 18.86 -2.59
C ARG A 181 -5.47 20.38 -2.70
N LYS A 182 -5.64 20.90 -3.93
CA LYS A 182 -5.82 22.33 -4.17
C LYS A 182 -7.03 22.76 -3.32
N VAL A 183 -6.79 23.51 -2.24
CA VAL A 183 -7.87 24.12 -1.48
C VAL A 183 -8.66 24.93 -2.48
N SER A 184 -9.92 24.56 -2.75
CA SER A 184 -10.75 25.31 -3.68
C SER A 184 -10.87 26.73 -3.12
N LEU A 185 -10.21 27.68 -3.78
CA LEU A 185 -10.24 29.10 -3.41
C LEU A 185 -11.67 29.69 -3.47
N SER A 186 -12.66 28.92 -3.97
CA SER A 186 -14.07 29.32 -4.05
C SER A 186 -14.72 29.60 -2.68
N HIS A 187 -14.22 29.03 -1.58
CA HIS A 187 -14.76 29.33 -0.24
C HIS A 187 -14.16 30.58 0.42
N ARG A 188 -12.98 31.03 -0.01
CA ARG A 188 -12.30 32.19 0.60
C ARG A 188 -12.74 33.52 -0.03
N ALA A 189 -13.22 33.50 -1.28
CA ALA A 189 -13.75 34.69 -1.96
C ALA A 189 -15.12 35.15 -1.44
N ARG A 190 -15.98 34.24 -0.95
CA ARG A 190 -17.33 34.59 -0.44
C ARG A 190 -17.35 35.26 0.93
N ARG A 191 -16.24 35.23 1.69
CA ARG A 191 -16.15 35.89 3.02
C ARG A 191 -15.61 37.32 2.97
N ARG A 192 -15.33 37.88 1.78
CA ARG A 192 -14.86 39.26 1.60
C ARG A 192 -15.86 40.13 0.83
N SER A 193 -17.17 39.96 1.06
CA SER A 193 -18.09 41.07 0.81
C SER A 193 -18.03 42.00 2.01
N PRO A 194 -17.58 43.27 1.87
CA PRO A 194 -17.78 44.24 2.93
C PRO A 194 -19.29 44.48 3.02
N ALA A 195 -19.88 44.14 4.16
CA ALA A 195 -21.22 44.58 4.48
C ALA A 195 -21.27 46.11 4.30
N ARG A 196 -22.05 46.60 3.33
CA ARG A 196 -22.38 48.02 3.21
C ARG A 196 -23.06 48.45 4.51
N CYS A 197 -22.34 49.10 5.41
CA CYS A 197 -22.94 49.93 6.44
C CYS A 197 -23.69 51.06 5.73
N ARG A 198 -25.02 51.01 5.71
CA ARG A 198 -25.85 52.17 5.40
C ARG A 198 -25.80 53.12 6.60
N PRO A 199 -25.55 54.42 6.43
CA PRO A 199 -25.74 55.37 7.51
C PRO A 199 -27.25 55.57 7.74
N ALA A 200 -27.67 55.39 9.00
CA ALA A 200 -29.00 55.75 9.45
C ALA A 200 -29.07 57.28 9.61
N TYR A 201 -29.71 57.97 8.66
CA TYR A 201 -30.19 59.32 8.88
C TYR A 201 -31.60 59.24 9.46
N GLY A 202 -31.74 59.54 10.76
CA GLY A 202 -33.03 59.84 11.38
C GLY A 202 -33.35 61.34 11.22
N PRO A 203 -34.61 61.73 10.99
CA PRO A 203 -34.97 63.14 10.94
C PRO A 203 -35.02 63.74 12.34
N ALA A 204 -34.33 64.87 12.51
CA ALA A 204 -34.43 65.72 13.69
C ALA A 204 -35.81 66.38 13.73
N THR A 205 -36.44 66.30 14.89
CA THR A 205 -37.70 66.94 15.26
C THR A 205 -37.59 68.47 15.21
N ARG A 206 -38.66 69.13 14.75
CA ARG A 206 -39.08 70.46 15.21
C ARG A 206 -40.52 70.38 15.64
#